data_AF-A0A1I0MDB6-F1
#
_entry.id   AF-A0A1I0MDB6-F1
#
_cell.length_a   1.000
_cell.length_b   1.000
_cell.length_c   1.000
_cell.angle_alpha   90.00
_cell.angle_beta   90.00
_cell.angle_gamma   90.00
#
_symmetry.space_group_name_H-M   'P 1'
#
loop_
_entity.id
_entity.type
_entity.pdbx_description
1 polymer ?
#
loop_
_entity_poly.entity_id
_entity_poly.type
_entity_poly.pdbx_seq_one_letter_code
_entity_poly.pdbx_strand_id
1 'polypeptide(L)' 'MEDKPDARIDRPERLCDAIVGIIDELEDSDIIDDERASELRSEIYRSIDIPEE' A
#
# COMPACT_ATOMS: atom_id res chain seq x y z
N MET A 1 13.65 14.59 -27.71
CA MET A 1 13.83 14.00 -26.37
C MET A 1 12.43 13.73 -25.88
N GLU A 2 12.03 12.47 -25.76
CA GLU A 2 10.72 12.12 -25.22
C GLU A 2 10.78 12.32 -23.71
N ASP A 3 10.22 13.44 -23.25
CA ASP A 3 9.86 13.65 -21.85
C ASP A 3 8.94 12.49 -21.44
N LYS A 4 9.50 11.51 -20.73
CA LYS A 4 8.70 10.49 -20.07
C LYS A 4 7.79 11.26 -19.12
N PRO A 5 6.45 11.10 -19.20
CA PRO A 5 5.56 11.77 -18.28
C PRO A 5 6.03 11.41 -16.87
N ASP A 6 6.37 12.45 -16.12
CA ASP A 6 6.64 12.40 -14.69
C ASP A 6 5.51 11.54 -14.09
N ALA A 7 5.78 10.26 -13.82
CA ALA A 7 4.79 9.32 -13.29
C ALA A 7 4.60 9.62 -11.79
N ARG A 8 4.41 10.90 -11.48
CA ARG A 8 4.03 11.36 -10.16
C ARG A 8 2.66 10.78 -9.92
N ILE A 9 2.61 9.89 -8.95
CA ILE A 9 1.34 9.35 -8.48
C ILE A 9 0.61 10.54 -7.86
N ASP A 10 -0.38 11.07 -8.58
CA ASP A 10 -1.12 12.27 -8.18
C ASP A 10 -1.84 12.09 -6.82
N ARG A 11 -2.02 10.84 -6.37
CA ARG A 11 -2.71 10.45 -5.13
C ARG A 11 -2.08 9.19 -4.52
N PRO A 12 -0.94 9.31 -3.82
CA PRO A 12 -0.28 8.16 -3.19
C PRO A 12 -1.20 7.46 -2.18
N GLU A 13 -2.12 8.18 -1.55
CA GLU A 13 -3.08 7.63 -0.58
C GLU A 13 -4.00 6.60 -1.25
N ARG A 14 -4.45 6.86 -2.48
CA ARG A 14 -5.29 5.92 -3.22
C ARG A 14 -4.56 4.64 -3.61
N LEU A 15 -3.25 4.74 -3.86
CA LEU A 15 -2.44 3.56 -4.12
C LEU A 15 -2.29 2.75 -2.82
N CYS A 16 -2.04 3.42 -1.69
CA CYS A 16 -1.98 2.76 -0.39
C CYS A 16 -3.29 2.06 -0.04
N ASP A 17 -4.43 2.72 -0.20
CA ASP A 17 -5.76 2.13 0.03
C ASP A 17 -5.98 0.90 -0.85
N ALA A 18 -5.60 0.98 -2.13
CA ALA A 18 -5.72 -0.15 -3.06
C ALA A 18 -4.82 -1.32 -2.66
N ILE A 19 -3.60 -1.07 -2.20
CA ILE A 19 -2.69 -2.12 -1.74
C ILE A 19 -3.22 -2.75 -0.44
N VAL A 20 -3.72 -1.94 0.51
CA VAL A 20 -4.34 -2.45 1.74
C VAL A 20 -5.54 -3.33 1.41
N GLY A 21 -6.42 -2.89 0.50
CA GLY A 21 -7.55 -3.71 0.07
C GLY A 21 -7.13 -5.06 -0.53
N ILE A 22 -6.03 -5.09 -1.30
CA ILE A 22 -5.47 -6.35 -1.81
C ILE A 22 -4.96 -7.23 -0.66
N ILE A 23 -4.29 -6.67 0.34
CA ILE A 23 -3.82 -7.43 1.51
C ILE A 23 -4.99 -8.03 2.27
N ASP A 24 -6.06 -7.26 2.47
CA ASP A 24 -7.28 -7.71 3.13
C ASP A 24 -7.93 -8.87 2.34
N GLU A 25 -8.03 -8.76 1.01
CA GLU A 25 -8.54 -9.85 0.16
C GLU A 25 -7.68 -11.13 0.25
N LEU A 26 -6.36 -11.00 0.42
CA LEU A 26 -5.44 -12.13 0.57
C LEU A 26 -5.58 -12.80 1.95
N GLU A 27 -5.78 -12.01 3.01
CA GLU A 27 -6.06 -12.50 4.38
C GLU A 27 -7.43 -13.20 4.42
N ASP A 28 -8.48 -12.58 3.87
CA ASP A 28 -9.83 -13.15 3.77
C ASP A 28 -9.88 -14.45 2.94
N SER A 29 -8.94 -14.62 2.02
CA SER A 29 -8.80 -15.81 1.18
C SER A 29 -7.90 -16.90 1.81
N ASP A 30 -7.44 -16.72 3.06
CA ASP A 30 -6.48 -17.59 3.76
C ASP A 30 -5.16 -17.82 2.97
N ILE A 31 -4.79 -16.88 2.08
CA ILE A 31 -3.53 -16.97 1.30
C ILE A 31 -2.34 -16.55 2.17
N ILE A 32 -2.56 -15.59 3.06
CA ILE A 32 -1.63 -15.13 4.08
C ILE A 32 -2.32 -15.18 5.45
N ASP A 33 -1.53 -15.32 6.52
CA ASP A 33 -2.03 -15.27 7.88
C ASP A 33 -2.13 -13.83 8.42
N ASP A 34 -2.83 -13.66 9.55
CA ASP A 34 -3.04 -12.38 10.21
C ASP A 34 -1.71 -11.68 10.57
N GLU A 35 -0.69 -12.45 10.96
CA GLU A 35 0.64 -11.94 11.30
C GLU A 35 1.29 -11.28 10.08
N ARG A 36 1.30 -12.00 8.95
CA ARG A 36 1.88 -11.51 7.70
C ARG A 36 1.10 -10.34 7.11
N ALA A 37 -0.23 -10.37 7.18
CA ALA A 37 -1.07 -9.26 6.73
C ALA A 37 -0.80 -7.98 7.55
N SER A 38 -0.67 -8.11 8.87
CA SER A 38 -0.33 -7.00 9.77
C SER A 38 1.07 -6.41 9.51
N GLU A 39 2.06 -7.27 9.24
CA GLU A 39 3.40 -6.82 8.84
C GLU A 39 3.36 -5.99 7.55
N LEU A 40 2.68 -6.48 6.51
CA LEU A 40 2.60 -5.81 5.21
C LEU A 40 1.88 -4.45 5.32
N ARG A 41 0.77 -4.37 6.06
CA ARG A 41 0.09 -3.10 6.35
C ARG A 41 1.03 -2.12 7.05
N SER A 42 1.80 -2.60 8.04
CA SER A 42 2.77 -1.78 8.77
C SER A 42 3.91 -1.27 7.88
N GLU A 43 4.43 -2.10 6.96
CA GLU A 43 5.45 -1.70 6.00
C GLU A 43 4.95 -0.64 5.02
N ILE A 44 3.68 -0.73 4.59
CA ILE A 44 3.05 0.27 3.76
C ILE A 44 3.00 1.60 4.53
N TYR A 45 2.43 1.63 5.74
CA TYR A 45 2.34 2.85 6.53
C TYR A 45 3.71 3.50 6.83
N ARG A 46 4.76 2.71 7.08
CA ARG A 46 6.13 3.22 7.24
C ARG A 46 6.69 3.83 5.95
N SER A 47 6.33 3.28 4.79
CA SER A 47 6.84 3.73 3.49
C SER A 47 6.24 5.04 3.02
N ILE A 48 5.05 5.39 3.52
CA ILE A 48 4.34 6.64 3.19
C ILE A 48 4.68 7.80 4.14
N ASP A 49 5.49 7.57 5.18
CA ASP A 49 5.93 8.60 6.15
C ASP A 49 4.76 9.52 6.53
N ILE A 50 3.65 8.94 6.99
CA ILE A 50 2.49 9.71 7.45
C ILE A 50 2.87 10.26 8.83
N PRO A 51 3.12 11.58 9.01
CA PRO A 51 3.26 12.14 10.35
C PRO A 51 1.94 11.93 11.09
N GLU A 52 1.98 11.14 12.17
CA GLU A 52 0.88 11.02 13.13
C GLU A 52 0.54 12.43 13.66
N GLU A 53 -0.70 12.89 13.47
CA GLU A 53 -1.23 14.12 14.11
C GLU A 53 -1.35 13.97 15.63
#